data_AF-A0A8J9Z6B8-F1
#
_entry.id   AF-A0A8J9Z6B8-F1
#
_cell.length_a   1.000
_cell.length_b   1.000
_cell.length_c   1.000
_cell.angle_alpha   90.00
_cell.angle_beta   90.00
_cell.angle_gamma   90.00
#
_symmetry.space_group_name_H-M   'P 1'
#
loop_
_entity.id
_entity.type
_entity.pdbx_description
1 polymer ?
#
loop_
_entity_poly.entity_id
_entity_poly.type
_entity_poly.pdbx_seq_one_letter_code
_entity_poly.pdbx_strand_id
1 'polypeptide(L)'
;MAKCTFHFRGYNSELAAFGLLLLLTMAAVGDSNPIPPTTTRSAGTERRTACEQLDENVRIVHRLFLTTEKFFKHFNELRFGNPEYSNRDLTLRGLPELSTSFTDWESLTSEVRLTTMRHNLHQLYPFLDVLEVDEGEAVVREAGRLEEKLSRQLQNVLSHTRSLMRAISTTMHLMEIENDETDNATPAPVHLSETPSEYDRSLRDHIIVRDFVDFLRRVQRDFMKLRYNNGCRRTTRSPTHTGRRS
;
A
#
# COMPACT_ATOMS: atom_id res chain seq x y z
N MET A 1 -32.31 7.16 -8.17
CA MET A 1 -31.54 7.68 -7.02
C MET A 1 -30.36 8.47 -7.57
N ALA A 2 -30.31 9.77 -7.29
CA ALA A 2 -29.28 10.65 -7.82
C ALA A 2 -27.96 10.41 -7.08
N LYS A 3 -26.89 10.06 -7.80
CA LYS A 3 -25.52 9.99 -7.24
C LYS A 3 -25.02 11.42 -7.05
N CYS A 4 -24.74 11.82 -5.81
CA CYS A 4 -24.14 13.12 -5.52
C CYS A 4 -22.64 13.05 -5.78
N THR A 5 -22.21 13.59 -6.92
CA THR A 5 -20.80 13.81 -7.23
C THR A 5 -20.37 15.14 -6.61
N PHE A 6 -19.39 15.12 -5.70
CA PHE A 6 -18.82 16.34 -5.14
C PHE A 6 -17.91 16.99 -6.18
N HIS A 7 -18.28 18.20 -6.61
CA HIS A 7 -17.48 19.05 -7.49
C HIS A 7 -16.84 20.15 -6.66
N PHE A 8 -15.52 20.15 -6.56
CA PHE A 8 -14.78 21.27 -6.00
C PHE A 8 -14.32 22.24 -7.08
N ARG A 9 -14.48 23.53 -6.82
CA ARG A 9 -14.23 24.65 -7.73
C ARG A 9 -12.83 25.21 -7.44
N GLY A 10 -11.93 25.09 -8.41
CA GLY A 10 -10.53 25.51 -8.27
C GLY A 10 -10.32 27.02 -8.29
N TYR A 11 -9.45 27.50 -7.41
CA TYR A 11 -8.72 28.76 -7.56
C TYR A 11 -7.22 28.43 -7.60
N ASN A 12 -6.55 28.96 -8.62
CA ASN A 12 -5.11 28.79 -8.84
C ASN A 12 -4.31 29.71 -7.93
N SER A 13 -3.24 29.21 -7.33
CA SER A 13 -2.10 30.04 -6.93
C SER A 13 -0.79 29.26 -6.99
N GLU A 14 0.20 29.94 -7.58
CA GLU A 14 1.56 29.55 -7.92
C GLU A 14 2.50 29.44 -6.69
N LEU A 15 3.77 29.06 -6.98
CA LEU A 15 5.02 29.14 -6.18
C LEU A 15 5.43 27.83 -5.48
N ALA A 16 6.70 27.43 -5.40
CA ALA A 16 7.97 27.87 -5.99
C ALA A 16 9.02 26.75 -5.78
N ALA A 17 10.06 26.76 -6.61
CA ALA A 17 11.17 25.81 -6.64
C ALA A 17 12.24 26.05 -5.56
N PHE A 18 12.92 24.98 -5.14
CA PHE A 18 14.30 24.97 -4.58
C PHE A 18 14.89 23.57 -4.88
N GLY A 19 16.13 23.36 -5.33
CA GLY A 19 17.33 24.18 -5.32
C GLY A 19 18.49 23.33 -4.76
N LEU A 20 19.28 22.74 -5.66
CA LEU A 20 20.40 21.83 -5.46
C LEU A 20 21.51 22.38 -4.54
N LEU A 21 22.17 21.54 -3.72
CA LEU A 21 23.55 21.79 -3.29
C LEU A 21 24.35 20.48 -3.10
N LEU A 22 25.50 20.45 -3.76
CA LEU A 22 26.49 19.37 -3.86
C LEU A 22 27.85 19.97 -3.42
N LEU A 23 28.83 19.10 -3.14
CA LEU A 23 30.28 19.31 -2.93
C LEU A 23 30.71 19.41 -1.44
N LEU A 24 31.85 18.92 -0.96
CA LEU A 24 32.91 17.94 -1.33
C LEU A 24 33.96 18.05 -0.19
N THR A 25 34.60 16.96 0.24
CA THR A 25 35.97 16.93 0.83
C THR A 25 36.51 15.49 0.73
N MET A 26 37.41 15.17 -0.22
CA MET A 26 38.89 15.08 -0.10
C MET A 26 39.36 14.16 1.06
N ALA A 27 39.79 12.91 0.82
CA ALA A 27 41.09 12.41 0.32
C ALA A 27 42.18 12.23 1.40
N ALA A 28 42.68 10.98 1.58
CA ALA A 28 44.10 10.60 1.68
C ALA A 28 44.33 9.17 2.25
N VAL A 29 45.16 8.39 1.52
CA VAL A 29 46.25 7.46 1.95
C VAL A 29 45.94 6.43 3.06
N GLY A 30 46.10 5.12 2.94
CA GLY A 30 46.99 4.28 2.14
C GLY A 30 47.69 3.31 3.10
N ASP A 31 47.33 2.02 3.09
CA ASP A 31 48.18 0.95 3.64
C ASP A 31 47.80 -0.40 3.05
N SER A 32 48.83 -1.10 2.57
CA SER A 32 48.74 -2.35 1.82
C SER A 32 48.79 -3.52 2.79
N ASN A 33 47.77 -4.38 2.78
CA ASN A 33 47.83 -5.69 3.44
C ASN A 33 47.29 -6.79 2.51
N PRO A 34 47.89 -7.99 2.54
CA PRO A 34 47.69 -9.01 1.54
C PRO A 34 46.29 -9.63 1.59
N ILE A 35 45.71 -9.79 0.40
CA ILE A 35 44.41 -10.40 0.14
C ILE A 35 44.47 -11.89 0.54
N PRO A 36 43.69 -12.37 1.52
CA PRO A 36 43.52 -13.80 1.74
C PRO A 36 42.72 -14.41 0.58
N PRO A 37 42.99 -15.68 0.23
CA PRO A 37 42.38 -16.32 -0.94
C PRO A 37 40.86 -16.27 -0.86
N THR A 38 40.25 -15.86 -1.97
CA THR A 38 38.81 -15.83 -2.20
C THR A 38 38.22 -17.21 -1.97
N THR A 39 37.77 -17.47 -0.74
CA THR A 39 36.73 -18.48 -0.51
C THR A 39 35.52 -17.96 -1.26
N THR A 40 35.21 -18.62 -2.38
CA THR A 40 33.99 -18.47 -3.15
C THR A 40 32.83 -18.66 -2.18
N ARG A 41 32.38 -17.55 -1.58
CA ARG A 41 31.17 -17.51 -0.78
C ARG A 41 30.06 -17.68 -1.79
N SER A 42 29.65 -18.94 -1.95
CA SER A 42 28.40 -19.32 -2.59
C SER A 42 27.35 -18.29 -2.20
N ALA A 43 26.97 -17.46 -3.18
CA ALA A 43 25.83 -16.58 -3.09
C ALA A 43 24.59 -17.48 -3.10
N GLY A 44 24.35 -18.17 -1.98
CA GLY A 44 23.09 -18.82 -1.65
C GLY A 44 22.06 -17.75 -1.33
N THR A 45 21.76 -16.87 -2.29
CA THR A 45 20.46 -16.22 -2.32
C THR A 45 19.53 -17.28 -2.88
N GLU A 46 18.96 -18.12 -2.00
CA GLU A 46 17.83 -18.95 -2.39
C GLU A 46 16.80 -18.03 -3.03
N ARG A 47 16.65 -18.12 -4.36
CA ARG A 47 15.59 -17.41 -5.08
C ARG A 47 14.28 -17.92 -4.51
N ARG A 48 13.54 -17.05 -3.81
CA ARG A 48 12.17 -17.36 -3.38
C ARG A 48 11.38 -17.86 -4.57
N THR A 49 10.66 -18.96 -4.38
CA THR A 49 9.72 -19.45 -5.38
C THR A 49 8.52 -18.49 -5.49
N ALA A 50 7.82 -18.50 -6.63
CA ALA A 50 6.59 -17.73 -6.80
C ALA A 50 5.55 -18.07 -5.73
N CYS A 51 5.45 -19.33 -5.29
CA CYS A 51 4.53 -19.73 -4.24
C CYS A 51 4.89 -19.19 -2.85
N GLU A 52 6.17 -19.21 -2.47
CA GLU A 52 6.61 -18.59 -1.21
C GLU A 52 6.35 -17.09 -1.20
N GLN A 53 6.57 -16.43 -2.33
CA GLN A 53 6.29 -15.01 -2.48
C GLN A 53 4.78 -14.72 -2.39
N LEU A 54 3.93 -15.52 -3.03
CA LEU A 54 2.47 -15.38 -2.93
C LEU A 54 1.94 -15.62 -1.51
N ASP A 55 2.51 -16.60 -0.78
CA ASP A 55 2.22 -16.81 0.64
C ASP A 55 2.57 -15.57 1.47
N GLU A 56 3.72 -14.96 1.21
CA GLU A 56 4.14 -13.75 1.88
C GLU A 56 3.25 -12.56 1.55
N ASN A 57 2.86 -12.41 0.28
CA ASN A 57 1.93 -11.36 -0.14
C ASN A 57 0.61 -11.44 0.60
N VAL A 58 0.06 -12.64 0.80
CA VAL A 58 -1.17 -12.86 1.60
C VAL A 58 -0.97 -12.36 3.02
N ARG A 59 0.18 -12.62 3.65
CA ARG A 59 0.48 -12.12 5.00
C ARG A 59 0.60 -10.59 5.03
N ILE A 60 1.29 -10.00 4.05
CA ILE A 60 1.48 -8.55 3.92
C ILE A 60 0.13 -7.85 3.79
N VAL A 61 -0.71 -8.27 2.83
CA VAL A 61 -2.02 -7.63 2.62
C VAL A 61 -2.94 -7.85 3.81
N HIS A 62 -2.88 -9.00 4.49
CA HIS A 62 -3.69 -9.25 5.67
C HIS A 62 -3.31 -8.32 6.83
N ARG A 63 -2.01 -8.14 7.07
CA ARG A 63 -1.51 -7.19 8.07
C ARG A 63 -1.89 -5.75 7.74
N LEU A 64 -1.73 -5.36 6.48
CA LEU A 64 -2.10 -4.03 6.00
C LEU A 64 -3.60 -3.77 6.19
N PHE A 65 -4.45 -4.73 5.84
CA PHE A 65 -5.89 -4.66 6.06
C PHE A 65 -6.25 -4.44 7.53
N LEU A 66 -5.74 -5.28 8.44
CA LEU A 66 -6.03 -5.13 9.87
C LEU A 66 -5.53 -3.79 10.44
N THR A 67 -4.36 -3.33 9.99
CA THR A 67 -3.79 -2.03 10.40
C THR A 67 -4.67 -0.88 9.91
N THR A 68 -5.14 -0.95 8.67
CA THR A 68 -5.98 0.06 8.04
C THR A 68 -7.37 0.09 8.67
N GLU A 69 -8.01 -1.07 8.92
CA GLU A 69 -9.31 -1.11 9.60
C GLU A 69 -9.22 -0.54 11.02
N LYS A 70 -8.14 -0.83 11.76
CA LYS A 70 -7.92 -0.26 13.09
C LYS A 70 -7.74 1.26 13.03
N PHE A 71 -6.94 1.75 12.09
CA PHE A 71 -6.78 3.19 11.85
C PHE A 71 -8.13 3.82 11.50
N PHE A 72 -8.90 3.23 10.59
CA PHE A 72 -10.16 3.77 10.10
C PHE A 72 -11.22 3.89 11.19
N LYS A 73 -11.34 2.88 12.07
CA LYS A 73 -12.24 2.95 13.23
C LYS A 73 -11.87 4.09 14.17
N HIS A 74 -10.59 4.27 14.46
CA HIS A 74 -10.13 5.37 15.31
C HIS A 74 -10.33 6.74 14.65
N PHE A 75 -10.06 6.85 13.36
CA PHE A 75 -10.32 8.05 12.57
C PHE A 75 -11.81 8.42 12.65
N ASN A 76 -12.70 7.47 12.39
CA ASN A 76 -14.14 7.73 12.41
C ASN A 76 -14.65 8.08 13.82
N GLU A 77 -14.14 7.42 14.86
CA GLU A 77 -14.44 7.78 16.25
C GLU A 77 -14.04 9.22 16.56
N LEU A 78 -12.84 9.63 16.14
CA LEU A 78 -12.31 10.95 16.45
C LEU A 78 -13.01 12.06 15.65
N ARG A 79 -13.29 11.84 14.36
CA ARG A 79 -13.87 12.86 13.47
C ARG A 79 -15.40 12.91 13.51
N PHE A 80 -16.06 11.78 13.79
CA PHE A 80 -17.53 11.67 13.71
C PHE A 80 -18.19 11.16 15.00
N GLY A 81 -17.42 10.79 16.03
CA GLY A 81 -17.95 10.26 17.29
C GLY A 81 -18.59 8.88 17.15
N ASN A 82 -18.28 8.15 16.07
CA ASN A 82 -18.81 6.80 15.83
C ASN A 82 -17.79 5.98 15.04
N PRO A 83 -17.28 4.85 15.56
CA PRO A 83 -16.22 4.10 14.88
C PRO A 83 -16.75 3.32 13.66
N GLU A 84 -18.07 3.13 13.60
CA GLU A 84 -18.78 2.46 12.51
C GLU A 84 -19.49 3.48 11.59
N TYR A 85 -19.08 4.75 11.63
CA TYR A 85 -19.57 5.75 10.67
C TYR A 85 -19.39 5.24 9.24
N SER A 86 -20.47 5.30 8.45
CA SER A 86 -20.46 4.83 7.07
C SER A 86 -21.40 5.69 6.24
N ASN A 87 -20.87 6.23 5.15
CA ASN A 87 -21.68 6.83 4.10
C ASN A 87 -21.20 6.30 2.75
N ARG A 88 -21.97 5.37 2.18
CA ARG A 88 -21.61 4.68 0.93
C ARG A 88 -21.94 5.46 -0.33
N ASP A 89 -22.80 6.47 -0.23
CA ASP A 89 -23.25 7.26 -1.38
C ASP A 89 -22.21 8.32 -1.78
N LEU A 90 -21.26 8.62 -0.88
CA LEU A 90 -20.17 9.54 -1.15
C LEU A 90 -19.14 8.91 -2.09
N THR A 91 -18.69 9.68 -3.06
CA THR A 91 -17.62 9.31 -3.99
C THR A 91 -16.61 10.44 -4.09
N LEU A 92 -15.33 10.08 -4.26
CA LEU A 92 -14.28 11.04 -4.50
C LEU A 92 -13.75 10.84 -5.92
N ARG A 93 -13.76 11.92 -6.70
CA ARG A 93 -13.28 11.90 -8.08
C ARG A 93 -11.78 11.54 -8.10
N GLY A 94 -11.40 10.65 -9.01
CA GLY A 94 -10.00 10.25 -9.22
C GLY A 94 -9.60 8.97 -8.47
N LEU A 95 -10.41 8.51 -7.51
CA LEU A 95 -10.23 7.16 -6.98
C LEU A 95 -10.62 6.11 -8.05
N PRO A 96 -9.90 4.98 -8.14
CA PRO A 96 -10.22 3.92 -9.08
C PRO A 96 -11.58 3.30 -8.78
N GLU A 97 -12.32 2.94 -9.83
CA GLU A 97 -13.51 2.14 -9.66
C GLU A 97 -13.12 0.69 -9.35
N LEU A 98 -13.45 0.24 -8.14
CA LEU A 98 -13.10 -1.11 -7.66
C LEU A 98 -14.17 -2.16 -7.99
N SER A 99 -15.29 -1.74 -8.59
CA SER A 99 -16.42 -2.61 -8.91
C SER A 99 -16.02 -3.60 -10.02
N THR A 100 -16.34 -4.86 -9.82
CA THR A 100 -16.15 -5.93 -10.81
C THR A 100 -17.15 -7.02 -10.48
N SER A 101 -17.87 -7.53 -11.47
CA SER A 101 -18.83 -8.63 -11.24
C SER A 101 -18.07 -9.88 -10.78
N PHE A 102 -18.75 -10.81 -10.09
CA PHE A 102 -18.11 -12.05 -9.66
C PHE A 102 -17.58 -12.86 -10.86
N THR A 103 -18.38 -12.97 -11.93
CA THR A 103 -18.01 -13.71 -13.14
C THR A 103 -16.78 -13.10 -13.83
N ASP A 104 -16.77 -11.78 -14.00
CA ASP A 104 -15.61 -11.09 -14.59
C ASP A 104 -14.39 -11.27 -13.69
N TRP A 105 -14.56 -11.06 -12.38
CA TRP A 105 -13.50 -11.22 -11.40
C TRP A 105 -12.92 -12.63 -11.40
N GLU A 106 -13.75 -13.68 -11.52
CA GLU A 106 -13.30 -15.06 -11.51
C GLU A 106 -12.49 -15.41 -12.76
N SER A 107 -12.88 -14.86 -13.91
CA SER A 107 -12.24 -15.12 -15.21
C SER A 107 -10.89 -14.42 -15.44
N LEU A 108 -10.51 -13.45 -14.58
CA LEU A 108 -9.24 -12.73 -14.73
C LEU A 108 -8.03 -13.67 -14.66
N THR A 109 -7.12 -13.50 -15.62
CA THR A 109 -5.81 -14.18 -15.64
C THR A 109 -4.90 -13.68 -14.53
N SER A 110 -3.83 -14.41 -14.23
CA SER A 110 -2.84 -14.02 -13.21
C SER A 110 -2.19 -12.67 -13.52
N GLU A 111 -1.85 -12.46 -14.80
CA GLU A 111 -1.31 -11.22 -15.32
C GLU A 111 -2.26 -10.05 -15.09
N VAL A 112 -3.51 -10.15 -15.57
CA VAL A 112 -4.51 -9.08 -15.42
C VAL A 112 -4.76 -8.75 -13.96
N ARG A 113 -4.77 -9.74 -13.05
CA ARG A 113 -4.91 -9.48 -11.61
C ARG A 113 -3.74 -8.65 -11.09
N LEU A 114 -2.51 -9.05 -11.37
CA LEU A 114 -1.33 -8.39 -10.84
C LEU A 114 -1.14 -6.98 -11.42
N THR A 115 -1.35 -6.80 -12.73
CA THR A 115 -1.27 -5.49 -13.38
C THR A 115 -2.38 -4.56 -12.86
N THR A 116 -3.62 -5.05 -12.72
CA THR A 116 -4.73 -4.26 -12.16
C THR A 116 -4.49 -3.89 -10.70
N MET A 117 -4.00 -4.83 -9.88
CA MET A 117 -3.68 -4.56 -8.47
C MET A 117 -2.59 -3.50 -8.35
N ARG A 118 -1.51 -3.60 -9.15
CA ARG A 118 -0.43 -2.61 -9.21
C ARG A 118 -0.97 -1.24 -9.63
N HIS A 119 -1.71 -1.19 -10.74
CA HIS A 119 -2.28 0.05 -11.26
C HIS A 119 -3.17 0.76 -10.24
N ASN A 120 -4.15 0.06 -9.67
CA ASN A 120 -5.06 0.63 -8.67
C ASN A 120 -4.32 1.08 -7.41
N LEU A 121 -3.29 0.34 -6.99
CA LEU A 121 -2.47 0.73 -5.84
C LEU A 121 -1.68 2.01 -6.11
N HIS A 122 -1.10 2.14 -7.31
CA HIS A 122 -0.42 3.36 -7.74
C HIS A 122 -1.38 4.56 -7.84
N GLN A 123 -2.64 4.36 -8.21
CA GLN A 123 -3.65 5.42 -8.24
C GLN A 123 -4.15 5.82 -6.85
N LEU A 124 -4.32 4.86 -5.94
CA LEU A 124 -4.80 5.11 -4.58
C LEU A 124 -3.72 5.75 -3.68
N TYR A 125 -2.46 5.37 -3.88
CA TYR A 125 -1.37 5.75 -2.99
C TYR A 125 -1.21 7.27 -2.78
N PRO A 126 -1.25 8.13 -3.82
CA PRO A 126 -1.20 9.59 -3.63
C PRO A 126 -2.28 10.17 -2.72
N PHE A 127 -3.47 9.56 -2.67
CA PHE A 127 -4.53 10.01 -1.77
C PHE A 127 -4.20 9.71 -0.31
N LEU A 128 -3.45 8.64 -0.04
CA LEU A 128 -2.95 8.35 1.30
C LEU A 128 -1.85 9.35 1.72
N ASP A 129 -1.05 9.84 0.78
CA ASP A 129 -0.08 10.91 1.06
C ASP A 129 -0.79 12.23 1.38
N VAL A 130 -1.91 12.55 0.72
CA VAL A 130 -2.75 13.71 1.09
C VAL A 130 -3.27 13.57 2.53
N LEU A 131 -3.84 12.41 2.85
CA LEU A 131 -4.29 12.09 4.21
C LEU A 131 -3.15 12.22 5.24
N GLU A 132 -1.92 11.86 4.88
CA GLU A 132 -0.74 12.02 5.75
C GLU A 132 -0.50 13.49 6.11
N VAL A 133 -0.61 14.37 5.12
CA VAL A 133 -0.45 15.81 5.31
C VAL A 133 -1.56 16.35 6.20
N ASP A 134 -2.82 16.00 5.93
CA ASP A 134 -3.96 16.49 6.72
C ASP A 134 -3.90 16.06 8.19
N GLU A 135 -3.55 14.80 8.45
CA GLU A 135 -3.38 14.28 9.81
C GLU A 135 -2.14 14.88 10.50
N GLY A 136 -1.09 15.20 9.73
CA GLY A 136 0.06 15.96 10.23
C GLY A 136 -0.30 17.39 10.65
N GLU A 137 -1.11 18.09 9.84
CA GLU A 137 -1.62 19.42 10.16
C GLU A 137 -2.53 19.39 11.40
N ALA A 138 -3.39 18.38 11.53
CA ALA A 138 -4.27 18.20 12.69
C ALA A 138 -3.45 18.07 13.99
N VAL A 139 -2.35 17.31 13.98
CA VAL A 139 -1.43 17.20 15.12
C VAL A 139 -0.89 18.58 15.54
N VAL A 140 -0.46 19.40 14.59
CA VAL A 140 0.09 20.74 14.88
C VAL A 140 -0.98 21.67 15.42
N ARG A 141 -2.18 21.62 14.83
CA ARG A 141 -3.28 22.53 15.15
C ARG A 141 -3.94 22.22 16.50
N GLU A 142 -4.12 20.95 16.82
CA GLU A 142 -4.86 20.53 18.02
C GLU A 142 -3.94 20.15 19.18
N ALA A 143 -2.65 19.88 18.91
CA ALA A 143 -1.64 19.51 19.90
C ALA A 143 -2.08 18.36 20.84
N GLY A 144 -2.87 17.42 20.31
CA GLY A 144 -3.50 16.35 21.07
C GLY A 144 -2.77 15.00 20.97
N ARG A 145 -2.69 14.26 22.08
CA ARG A 145 -2.12 12.88 22.11
C ARG A 145 -2.89 11.91 21.23
N LEU A 146 -4.18 12.18 20.97
CA LEU A 146 -5.03 11.36 20.11
C LEU A 146 -4.65 11.55 18.63
N GLU A 147 -4.47 12.79 18.18
CA GLU A 147 -3.99 13.11 16.84
C GLU A 147 -2.64 12.47 16.55
N GLU A 148 -1.68 12.60 17.47
CA GLU A 148 -0.36 11.97 17.29
C GLU A 148 -0.46 10.44 17.18
N LYS A 149 -1.37 9.83 17.93
CA LYS A 149 -1.60 8.38 17.87
C LYS A 149 -2.20 8.00 16.52
N LEU A 150 -3.14 8.78 16.01
CA LEU A 150 -3.79 8.56 14.72
C LEU A 150 -2.78 8.72 13.57
N SER A 151 -2.00 9.79 13.58
CA SER A 151 -0.89 10.03 12.64
C SER A 151 0.13 8.89 12.64
N ARG A 152 0.58 8.41 13.81
CA ARG A 152 1.47 7.23 13.91
C ARG A 152 0.84 5.96 13.33
N GLN A 153 -0.48 5.78 13.46
CA GLN A 153 -1.17 4.64 12.86
C GLN A 153 -1.19 4.74 11.34
N LEU A 154 -1.43 5.94 10.79
CA LEU A 154 -1.38 6.19 9.35
C LEU A 154 0.02 5.93 8.78
N GLN A 155 1.09 6.33 9.48
CA GLN A 155 2.46 6.00 9.08
C GLN A 155 2.70 4.50 8.92
N ASN A 156 2.10 3.67 9.79
CA ASN A 156 2.17 2.22 9.66
C ASN A 156 1.39 1.72 8.44
N VAL A 157 0.24 2.33 8.11
CA VAL A 157 -0.53 2.04 6.89
C VAL A 157 0.31 2.35 5.66
N LEU A 158 0.92 3.53 5.57
CA LEU A 158 1.77 3.94 4.44
C LEU A 158 2.98 3.01 4.26
N SER A 159 3.67 2.69 5.36
CA SER A 159 4.82 1.76 5.34
C SER A 159 4.44 0.37 4.83
N HIS A 160 3.33 -0.18 5.33
CA HIS A 160 2.80 -1.47 4.85
C HIS A 160 2.31 -1.41 3.40
N THR A 161 1.78 -0.26 2.95
CA THR A 161 1.34 -0.05 1.56
C THR A 161 2.53 -0.07 0.60
N ARG A 162 3.62 0.61 0.92
CA ARG A 162 4.89 0.54 0.16
C ARG A 162 5.45 -0.88 0.13
N SER A 163 5.30 -1.63 1.23
CA SER A 163 5.70 -3.04 1.27
C SER A 163 4.86 -3.90 0.33
N LEU A 164 3.54 -3.66 0.25
CA LEU A 164 2.65 -4.33 -0.70
C LEU A 164 3.02 -4.00 -2.15
N MET A 165 3.31 -2.73 -2.48
CA MET A 165 3.78 -2.34 -3.82
C MET A 165 5.00 -3.17 -4.25
N ARG A 166 6.05 -3.22 -3.41
CA ARG A 166 7.26 -4.02 -3.67
C ARG A 166 6.98 -5.52 -3.80
N ALA A 167 6.05 -6.02 -3.00
CA ALA A 167 5.66 -7.43 -3.00
C ALA A 167 4.96 -7.82 -4.31
N ILE A 168 4.08 -6.96 -4.83
CA ILE A 168 3.45 -7.12 -6.14
C ILE A 168 4.51 -7.12 -7.25
N SER A 169 5.40 -6.13 -7.29
CA SER A 169 6.47 -6.06 -8.30
C SER A 169 7.37 -7.30 -8.29
N THR A 170 7.78 -7.76 -7.11
CA THR A 170 8.56 -9.01 -6.95
C THR A 170 7.80 -10.20 -7.52
N THR A 171 6.49 -10.28 -7.30
CA THR A 171 5.66 -11.39 -7.78
C THR A 171 5.52 -11.38 -9.29
N MET A 172 5.29 -10.21 -9.88
CA MET A 172 5.25 -10.04 -11.34
C MET A 172 6.56 -10.50 -11.97
N HIS A 173 7.70 -10.09 -11.40
CA HIS A 173 9.02 -10.53 -11.86
C HIS A 173 9.21 -12.06 -11.76
N LEU A 174 8.85 -12.68 -10.63
CA LEU A 174 8.97 -14.14 -10.45
C LEU A 174 8.03 -14.95 -11.33
N MET A 175 6.94 -14.34 -11.82
CA MET A 175 5.97 -14.96 -12.72
C MET A 175 6.23 -14.59 -14.18
N GLU A 176 7.35 -13.93 -14.49
CA GLU A 176 7.74 -13.50 -15.84
C GLU A 176 6.67 -12.62 -16.51
N ILE A 177 5.92 -11.86 -15.70
CA ILE A 177 4.96 -10.87 -16.20
C ILE A 177 5.72 -9.59 -16.49
N GLU A 178 5.61 -9.12 -17.73
CA GLU A 178 6.24 -7.90 -18.18
C GLU A 178 5.73 -6.71 -17.35
N ASN A 179 6.67 -5.94 -16.81
CA ASN A 179 6.36 -4.69 -16.14
C ASN A 179 6.61 -3.59 -17.16
N ASP A 180 5.57 -2.87 -17.55
CA ASP A 180 5.77 -1.63 -18.28
C ASP A 180 6.55 -0.68 -17.36
N GLU A 181 7.76 -0.28 -17.78
CA GLU A 181 8.71 0.47 -16.95
C GLU A 181 8.11 1.81 -16.48
N THR A 182 7.12 2.33 -17.21
CA THR A 182 6.36 3.53 -16.87
C THR A 182 5.58 3.45 -15.56
N ASP A 183 5.13 2.28 -15.11
CA ASP A 183 4.46 2.17 -13.79
C ASP A 183 5.38 1.79 -12.63
N ASN A 184 6.71 1.76 -12.84
CA ASN A 184 7.66 1.77 -11.72
C ASN A 184 7.99 3.20 -11.25
N ALA A 185 7.53 4.21 -11.98
CA ALA A 185 7.65 5.60 -11.57
C ALA A 185 6.89 5.85 -10.26
N THR A 186 7.44 6.73 -9.42
CA THR A 186 6.74 7.25 -8.25
C THR A 186 5.39 7.82 -8.71
N PRO A 187 4.25 7.43 -8.08
CA PRO A 187 2.95 7.99 -8.41
C PRO A 187 2.98 9.51 -8.42
N ALA A 188 2.39 10.12 -9.45
CA ALA A 188 2.29 11.57 -9.51
C ALA A 188 1.46 12.08 -8.30
N PRO A 189 1.83 13.22 -7.71
CA PRO A 189 1.04 13.84 -6.66
C PRO A 189 -0.39 14.10 -7.14
N VAL A 190 -1.37 13.83 -6.28
CA VAL A 190 -2.76 14.22 -6.54
C VAL A 190 -3.00 15.59 -5.92
N HIS A 191 -3.41 16.54 -6.76
CA HIS A 191 -3.88 17.85 -6.30
C HIS A 191 -5.37 17.78 -6.03
N LEU A 192 -5.73 17.66 -4.75
CA LEU A 192 -7.10 17.88 -4.30
C LEU A 192 -7.27 19.37 -4.05
N SER A 193 -8.36 19.92 -4.55
CA SER A 193 -8.82 21.26 -4.20
C SER A 193 -8.94 21.42 -2.69
N GLU A 194 -8.62 22.60 -2.19
CA GLU A 194 -8.88 22.94 -0.79
C GLU A 194 -10.35 22.71 -0.43
N THR A 195 -10.55 22.09 0.73
CA THR A 195 -11.88 21.83 1.28
C THR A 195 -12.34 23.04 2.10
N PRO A 196 -13.59 23.52 1.95
CA PRO A 196 -14.05 24.76 2.57
C PRO A 196 -14.25 24.65 4.09
N SER A 197 -14.32 23.43 4.64
CA SER A 197 -14.39 23.19 6.07
C SER A 197 -13.58 21.96 6.50
N GLU A 198 -13.28 21.89 7.79
CA GLU A 198 -12.68 20.71 8.41
C GLU A 198 -13.58 19.47 8.34
N TYR A 199 -14.89 19.67 8.39
CA TYR A 199 -15.84 18.58 8.21
C TYR A 199 -15.77 18.00 6.78
N ASP A 200 -15.69 18.85 5.76
CA ASP A 200 -15.52 18.42 4.37
C ASP A 200 -14.18 17.71 4.15
N ARG A 201 -13.12 18.18 4.82
CA ARG A 201 -11.81 17.51 4.84
C ARG A 201 -11.94 16.10 5.43
N SER A 202 -12.55 16.00 6.61
CA SER A 202 -12.78 14.72 7.31
C SER A 202 -13.63 13.76 6.48
N LEU A 203 -14.64 14.26 5.77
CA LEU A 203 -15.45 13.44 4.85
C LEU A 203 -14.65 12.93 3.64
N ARG A 204 -13.83 13.78 3.03
CA ARG A 204 -12.94 13.38 1.93
C ARG A 204 -11.98 12.28 2.39
N ASP A 205 -11.37 12.47 3.55
CA ASP A 205 -10.41 11.55 4.15
C ASP A 205 -11.06 10.22 4.55
N HIS A 206 -12.29 10.27 5.06
CA HIS A 206 -13.12 9.09 5.26
C HIS A 206 -13.30 8.27 3.97
N ILE A 207 -13.62 8.94 2.84
CA ILE A 207 -13.83 8.26 1.56
C ILE A 207 -12.53 7.59 1.08
N ILE A 208 -11.39 8.28 1.21
CA ILE A 208 -10.07 7.74 0.84
C ILE A 208 -9.80 6.42 1.58
N VAL A 209 -9.97 6.43 2.91
CA VAL A 209 -9.66 5.26 3.74
C VAL A 209 -10.67 4.14 3.50
N ARG A 210 -11.96 4.47 3.35
CA ARG A 210 -13.03 3.51 3.02
C ARG A 210 -12.71 2.74 1.74
N ASP A 211 -12.41 3.46 0.66
CA ASP A 211 -12.16 2.85 -0.65
C ASP A 211 -10.85 2.08 -0.64
N PHE A 212 -9.85 2.54 0.14
CA PHE A 212 -8.62 1.78 0.35
C PHE A 212 -8.86 0.46 1.10
N VAL A 213 -9.73 0.45 2.12
CA VAL A 213 -10.13 -0.80 2.81
C VAL A 213 -10.82 -1.76 1.84
N ASP A 214 -11.72 -1.28 0.99
CA ASP A 214 -12.39 -2.11 -0.02
C ASP A 214 -11.42 -2.65 -1.07
N PHE A 215 -10.43 -1.85 -1.48
CA PHE A 215 -9.33 -2.29 -2.32
C PHE A 215 -8.55 -3.44 -1.67
N LEU A 216 -8.17 -3.33 -0.39
CA LEU A 216 -7.41 -4.37 0.31
C LEU A 216 -8.18 -5.69 0.43
N ARG A 217 -9.50 -5.64 0.61
CA ARG A 217 -10.35 -6.84 0.57
C ARG A 217 -10.31 -7.53 -0.80
N ARG A 218 -10.35 -6.75 -1.88
CA ARG A 218 -10.19 -7.27 -3.24
C ARG A 218 -8.80 -7.89 -3.45
N VAL A 219 -7.72 -7.22 -3.05
CA VAL A 219 -6.34 -7.71 -3.17
C VAL A 219 -6.14 -9.02 -2.40
N GLN A 220 -6.68 -9.14 -1.19
CA GLN A 220 -6.65 -10.41 -0.44
C GLN A 220 -7.26 -11.56 -1.25
N ARG A 221 -8.43 -11.33 -1.83
CA ARG A 221 -9.13 -12.31 -2.65
C ARG A 221 -8.34 -12.66 -3.91
N ASP A 222 -7.72 -11.68 -4.55
CA ASP A 222 -6.88 -11.88 -5.74
C ASP A 222 -5.63 -12.69 -5.43
N PHE A 223 -4.91 -12.43 -4.33
CA PHE A 223 -3.77 -13.27 -3.94
C PHE A 223 -4.18 -14.70 -3.60
N MET A 224 -5.34 -14.89 -2.98
CA MET A 224 -5.86 -16.24 -2.73
C MET A 224 -6.15 -16.99 -4.04
N LYS A 225 -6.72 -16.31 -5.04
CA LYS A 225 -6.96 -16.90 -6.37
C LYS A 225 -5.65 -17.17 -7.12
N LEU A 226 -4.68 -16.26 -7.06
CA LEU A 226 -3.34 -16.44 -7.64
C LEU A 226 -2.65 -17.68 -7.05
N ARG A 227 -2.68 -17.85 -5.72
CA ARG A 227 -2.13 -19.05 -5.07
C ARG A 227 -2.79 -20.34 -5.56
N TYR A 228 -4.11 -20.33 -5.69
CA TYR A 228 -4.86 -21.48 -6.19
C TYR A 228 -4.48 -21.80 -7.65
N ASN A 229 -4.47 -20.80 -8.53
CA ASN A 229 -4.15 -20.97 -9.95
C ASN A 229 -2.71 -21.45 -10.18
N ASN A 230 -1.77 -21.07 -9.30
CA ASN A 230 -0.38 -21.48 -9.37
C ASN A 230 -0.08 -22.79 -8.62
N GLY A 231 -1.11 -23.51 -8.14
CA GLY A 231 -0.93 -24.80 -7.48
C GLY A 231 -0.18 -24.72 -6.14
N CYS A 232 -0.15 -23.54 -5.51
CA CYS A 232 0.53 -23.31 -4.23
C CYS A 232 -0.24 -23.99 -3.08
N ARG A 233 -0.05 -25.30 -2.94
CA ARG A 233 -0.61 -26.07 -1.84
C ARG A 233 0.08 -25.67 -0.55
N ARG A 234 -0.69 -25.53 0.54
CA ARG A 234 -0.12 -25.50 1.89
C ARG A 234 0.66 -26.80 2.06
N THR A 235 1.98 -26.73 2.21
CA THR A 235 2.73 -27.86 2.76
C THR A 235 2.27 -28.04 4.20
N THR A 236 1.23 -28.83 4.40
CA THR A 236 1.01 -29.47 5.69
C THR A 236 2.22 -30.36 5.90
N ARG A 237 3.23 -29.87 6.64
CA ARG A 237 4.22 -30.75 7.25
C ARG A 237 3.40 -31.75 8.06
N SER A 238 3.25 -32.97 7.55
CA SER A 238 2.73 -34.08 8.33
C SER A 238 3.59 -34.17 9.58
N PRO A 239 3.00 -34.25 10.79
CA PRO A 239 3.78 -34.47 11.99
C PRO A 239 4.46 -35.82 11.82
N THR A 240 5.79 -35.83 11.75
CA THR A 240 6.58 -37.06 11.80
C THR A 240 6.28 -37.70 13.14
N HIS A 241 5.41 -38.71 13.15
CA HIS A 241 5.12 -39.51 14.33
C HIS A 241 6.38 -40.32 14.63
N THR A 242 7.31 -39.76 15.41
CA THR A 242 8.40 -40.53 15.98
C THR A 242 7.79 -41.47 17.00
N GLY A 243 7.67 -42.73 16.58
CA GLY A 243 7.23 -43.83 17.41
C GLY A 243 8.06 -43.91 18.68
N ARG A 244 7.38 -43.77 19.81
CA ARG A 244 7.92 -44.08 21.12
C ARG A 244 7.98 -45.61 21.22
N ARG A 245 9.17 -46.19 21.05
CA ARG A 245 9.41 -47.59 21.40
C ARG A 245 9.29 -47.76 22.91
N SER A 246 8.50 -48.75 23.31
CA SER A 246 8.39 -49.30 24.65
C SER A 246 9.67 -49.98 25.09
#